data_AF-A0AAN6JFV3-F1
#
_entry.id   AF-A0AAN6JFV3-F1
#
_cell.length_a   1.000
_cell.length_b   1.000
_cell.length_c   1.000
_cell.angle_alpha   90.00
_cell.angle_beta   90.00
_cell.angle_gamma   90.00
#
_symmetry.space_group_name_H-M   'P 1'
#
loop_
_entity.id
_entity.type
_entity.pdbx_description
1 polymer ?
#
loop_
_entity_poly.entity_id
_entity_poly.type
_entity_poly.pdbx_seq_one_letter_code
_entity_poly.pdbx_strand_id
1 'polypeptide(L)'
;MDSTTLAAVFGALAVLSSAYIYLFSRPAFPKNAPALTSEAFPVIGSLQFFTKRWDFFQRAMAQSSTGNFSFYAGQYPIIGVAGPEARKVFLENKGLAFAEGYAAMLGGSPKVKKEAHNPFSEDAGGESGFSAYFNKRLVNMLKGNQLKKGLPQLLQDARASLDKLVAEPTNVTDPFDSIYRMVFQFTMRTIACNDIADDPKTLSKCLEYFETIDGTATPWSIMYPWMPLWSKVQRTAAGAKLYMVFKRVVDGRNKSGIRGDDPLQYLIDQGDDITSIVTFVVGALFAGQLNSGINAAYVLMYLANNRYWLERVREEVSSVADRHCPDDSISLKDRLMRVPIEAWENEFPLVDMCLKDSIRL
;
A
#
# COMPACT_ATOMS: atom_id res chain seq x y z
N MET A 1 45.56 37.22 9.60
CA MET A 1 44.09 37.32 9.68
C MET A 1 43.76 38.22 10.86
N ASP A 2 42.90 39.22 10.66
CA ASP A 2 42.37 40.02 11.76
C ASP A 2 41.54 39.12 12.71
N SER A 3 41.53 39.44 14.00
CA SER A 3 40.77 38.77 15.06
C SER A 3 39.30 38.58 14.69
N THR A 4 38.72 39.57 14.00
CA THR A 4 37.35 39.52 13.46
C THR A 4 37.16 38.41 12.42
N THR A 5 38.13 38.24 11.51
CA THR A 5 38.12 37.18 10.49
C THR A 5 38.31 35.81 11.11
N LEU A 6 39.17 35.70 12.13
CA LEU A 6 39.40 34.46 12.86
C LEU A 6 38.13 34.03 13.62
N ALA A 7 37.47 34.96 14.31
CA ALA A 7 36.21 34.71 15.02
C ALA A 7 35.08 34.31 14.07
N ALA A 8 34.98 34.95 12.89
CA ALA A 8 34.00 34.58 11.87
C ALA A 8 34.23 33.16 11.32
N VAL A 9 35.49 32.77 11.10
CA VAL A 9 35.84 31.42 10.64
C VAL A 9 35.52 30.36 11.71
N PHE A 10 35.86 30.60 12.98
CA PHE A 10 35.52 29.69 14.07
C PHE A 10 34.01 29.59 14.30
N GLY A 11 33.28 30.71 14.21
CA GLY A 11 31.83 30.73 14.28
C GLY A 11 31.19 29.93 13.15
N ALA A 12 31.65 30.12 11.90
CA ALA A 12 31.18 29.35 10.75
C ALA A 12 31.49 27.86 10.90
N LEU A 13 32.70 27.50 11.33
CA LEU A 13 33.08 26.10 11.59
C LEU A 13 32.23 25.48 12.69
N ALA A 14 31.95 26.19 13.78
CA ALA A 14 31.10 25.71 14.87
C ALA A 14 29.65 25.49 14.41
N VAL A 15 29.11 26.40 13.60
CA VAL A 15 27.76 26.25 13.01
C VAL A 15 27.74 25.08 12.03
N LEU A 16 28.72 24.95 11.14
CA LEU A 16 28.80 23.86 10.16
C LEU A 16 29.00 22.50 10.83
N SER A 17 29.83 22.42 11.87
CA SER A 17 30.05 21.18 12.62
C SER A 17 28.86 20.83 13.52
N SER A 18 28.22 21.81 14.15
CA SER A 18 26.97 21.58 14.90
C SER A 18 25.84 21.16 13.97
N ALA A 19 25.72 21.77 12.80
CA ALA A 19 24.77 21.35 11.76
C ALA A 19 25.11 19.95 11.25
N TYR A 20 26.39 19.63 11.00
CA TYR A 20 26.81 18.31 10.59
C TYR A 20 26.48 17.25 11.66
N ILE A 21 26.77 17.51 12.93
CA ILE A 21 26.45 16.63 14.04
C ILE A 21 24.92 16.49 14.17
N TYR A 22 24.17 17.59 14.14
CA TYR A 22 22.71 17.53 14.26
C TYR A 22 22.05 16.76 13.10
N LEU A 23 22.57 16.92 11.88
CA LEU A 23 22.00 16.33 10.67
C LEU A 23 22.44 14.87 10.43
N PHE A 24 23.61 14.47 10.95
CA PHE A 24 24.21 13.18 10.66
C PHE A 24 24.56 12.34 11.89
N SER A 25 24.38 12.86 13.12
CA SER A 25 24.45 12.04 14.32
C SER A 25 23.31 11.03 14.31
N ARG A 26 23.67 9.76 14.51
CA ARG A 26 22.72 8.65 14.53
C ARG A 26 22.57 8.14 15.94
N PRO A 27 21.35 7.71 16.34
CA PRO A 27 21.19 7.00 17.60
C PRO A 27 22.09 5.77 17.61
N ALA A 28 22.87 5.60 18.67
CA ALA A 28 23.71 4.41 18.83
C ALA A 28 22.83 3.17 19.04
N PHE A 29 23.27 2.03 18.50
CA PHE A 29 22.64 0.75 18.78
C PHE A 29 22.82 0.36 20.26
N PRO A 30 21.83 -0.30 20.88
CA PRO A 30 22.00 -0.94 22.18
C PRO A 30 23.20 -1.89 22.19
N LYS A 31 23.88 -2.03 23.34
CA LYS A 31 25.09 -2.88 23.47
C LYS A 31 24.84 -4.36 23.12
N ASN A 32 23.61 -4.82 23.25
CA ASN A 32 23.17 -6.18 22.94
C ASN A 32 22.52 -6.31 21.56
N ALA A 33 22.60 -5.28 20.71
CA ALA A 33 22.09 -5.35 19.34
C ALA A 33 22.93 -6.31 18.49
N PRO A 34 22.34 -6.94 17.45
CA PRO A 34 23.10 -7.71 16.48
C PRO A 34 24.20 -6.89 15.80
N ALA A 35 25.19 -7.57 15.22
CA ALA A 35 26.33 -6.91 14.57
C ALA A 35 25.88 -5.95 13.47
N LEU A 36 26.52 -4.77 13.40
CA LEU A 36 26.32 -3.80 12.33
C LEU A 36 26.86 -4.36 11.01
N THR A 37 26.08 -4.28 9.94
CA THR A 37 26.51 -4.69 8.60
C THR A 37 27.70 -3.87 8.15
N SER A 38 28.67 -4.50 7.46
CA SER A 38 29.79 -3.81 6.82
C SER A 38 29.39 -2.97 5.61
N GLU A 39 28.22 -3.23 5.02
CA GLU A 39 27.64 -2.50 3.89
C GLU A 39 26.95 -1.19 4.35
N ALA A 40 27.72 -0.27 4.94
CA ALA A 40 27.20 1.03 5.40
C ALA A 40 28.14 2.18 5.01
N PHE A 41 27.56 3.23 4.42
CA PHE A 41 28.27 4.49 4.21
C PHE A 41 28.23 5.34 5.49
N PRO A 42 29.35 6.00 5.88
CA PRO A 42 29.44 6.74 7.14
C PRO A 42 28.29 7.74 7.38
N VAL A 43 27.86 8.44 6.32
CA VAL A 43 26.84 9.51 6.39
C VAL A 43 25.45 9.06 5.94
N ILE A 44 25.36 8.20 4.93
CA ILE A 44 24.10 7.79 4.30
C ILE A 44 23.52 6.52 4.96
N GLY A 45 24.37 5.61 5.45
CA GLY A 45 23.97 4.31 5.98
C GLY A 45 23.96 3.29 4.86
N SER A 46 23.08 2.30 4.95
CA SER A 46 22.98 1.21 3.98
C SER A 46 22.11 1.62 2.80
N LEU A 47 22.67 2.40 1.87
CA LEU A 47 21.97 2.84 0.65
C LEU A 47 21.39 1.66 -0.15
N GLN A 48 22.05 0.51 -0.09
CA GLN A 48 21.65 -0.75 -0.71
C GLN A 48 20.28 -1.25 -0.22
N PHE A 49 19.86 -0.89 1.00
CA PHE A 49 18.51 -1.17 1.49
C PHE A 49 17.40 -0.53 0.62
N PHE A 50 17.71 0.61 -0.02
CA PHE A 50 16.76 1.34 -0.86
C PHE A 50 16.88 0.99 -2.34
N THR A 51 18.03 0.51 -2.80
CA THR A 51 18.29 0.25 -4.23
C THR A 51 18.31 -1.23 -4.60
N LYS A 52 18.72 -2.11 -3.68
CA LYS A 52 18.85 -3.57 -3.86
C LYS A 52 18.40 -4.30 -2.58
N ARG A 53 17.18 -4.01 -2.14
CA ARG A 53 16.68 -4.36 -0.79
C ARG A 53 16.84 -5.84 -0.47
N TRP A 54 16.41 -6.72 -1.37
CA TRP A 54 16.47 -8.16 -1.14
C TRP A 54 17.91 -8.68 -1.14
N ASP A 55 18.72 -8.34 -2.14
CA ASP A 55 20.12 -8.77 -2.19
C ASP A 55 20.91 -8.27 -0.97
N PHE A 56 20.67 -7.03 -0.53
CA PHE A 56 21.26 -6.48 0.69
C PHE A 56 20.88 -7.32 1.91
N PHE A 57 19.59 -7.62 2.07
CA PHE A 57 19.10 -8.41 3.19
C PHE A 57 19.70 -9.82 3.20
N GLN A 58 19.77 -10.48 2.05
CA GLN A 58 20.37 -11.81 1.91
C GLN A 58 21.86 -11.82 2.28
N ARG A 59 22.65 -10.85 1.79
CA ARG A 59 24.07 -10.74 2.14
C ARG A 59 24.28 -10.45 3.62
N ALA A 60 23.52 -9.51 4.18
CA ALA A 60 23.60 -9.16 5.59
C ALA A 60 23.23 -10.34 6.51
N MET A 61 22.20 -11.10 6.14
CA MET A 61 21.82 -12.33 6.83
C MET A 61 22.92 -13.39 6.75
N ALA A 62 23.52 -13.62 5.57
CA ALA A 62 24.58 -14.61 5.38
C ALA A 62 25.88 -14.30 6.14
N GLN A 63 26.17 -13.01 6.36
CA GLN A 63 27.33 -12.56 7.13
C GLN A 63 27.09 -12.61 8.65
N SER A 64 25.85 -12.70 9.10
CA SER A 64 25.51 -12.78 10.52
C SER A 64 25.56 -14.20 11.04
N SER A 65 26.21 -14.40 12.20
CA SER A 65 26.23 -15.69 12.89
C SER A 65 24.85 -16.13 13.41
N THR A 66 23.90 -15.20 13.58
CA THR A 66 22.54 -15.49 14.07
C THR A 66 21.48 -15.31 12.99
N GLY A 67 21.87 -14.85 11.79
CA GLY A 67 20.95 -14.36 10.75
C GLY A 67 20.39 -12.94 11.02
N ASN A 68 20.39 -12.46 12.27
CA ASN A 68 19.97 -11.10 12.62
C ASN A 68 21.13 -10.11 12.48
N PHE A 69 20.86 -8.89 12.04
CA PHE A 69 21.89 -7.88 11.79
C PHE A 69 21.37 -6.47 12.06
N SER A 70 22.27 -5.52 12.27
CA SER A 70 21.93 -4.11 12.47
C SER A 70 22.38 -3.28 11.27
N PHE A 71 21.63 -2.26 10.88
CA PHE A 71 22.03 -1.34 9.82
C PHE A 71 21.33 0.02 9.98
N TYR A 72 21.85 1.05 9.33
CA TYR A 72 21.22 2.37 9.34
C TYR A 72 20.47 2.62 8.03
N ALA A 73 19.20 2.98 8.11
CA ALA A 73 18.44 3.54 6.98
C ALA A 73 18.37 5.07 7.16
N GLY A 74 19.38 5.78 6.66
CA GLY A 74 19.56 7.20 6.98
C GLY A 74 19.80 7.41 8.46
N GLN A 75 18.92 8.17 9.11
CA GLN A 75 18.99 8.42 10.56
C GLN A 75 18.44 7.28 11.42
N TYR A 76 17.74 6.30 10.84
CA TYR A 76 17.06 5.26 11.60
C TYR A 76 17.98 4.07 11.90
N PRO A 77 18.20 3.71 13.17
CA PRO A 77 18.80 2.43 13.52
C PRO A 77 17.77 1.31 13.29
N ILE A 78 18.09 0.36 12.42
CA ILE A 78 17.21 -0.77 12.08
C ILE A 78 17.89 -2.09 12.46
N ILE A 79 17.10 -2.99 13.05
CA ILE A 79 17.50 -4.38 13.27
C ILE A 79 16.78 -5.25 12.22
N GLY A 80 17.57 -5.83 11.31
CA GLY A 80 17.12 -6.88 10.40
C GLY A 80 16.99 -8.19 11.16
N VAL A 81 15.80 -8.80 11.09
CA VAL A 81 15.49 -10.07 11.75
C VAL A 81 15.26 -11.18 10.73
N ALA A 82 15.83 -12.35 10.97
CA ALA A 82 15.70 -13.52 10.10
C ALA A 82 15.47 -14.80 10.89
N GLY A 83 14.82 -15.76 10.25
CA GLY A 83 14.49 -17.06 10.86
C GLY A 83 13.12 -17.10 11.56
N PRO A 84 12.59 -18.31 11.85
CA PRO A 84 11.28 -18.49 12.47
C PRO A 84 11.13 -17.80 13.83
N GLU A 85 12.13 -17.91 14.71
CA GLU A 85 12.09 -17.42 16.08
C GLU A 85 12.10 -15.90 16.13
N ALA A 86 12.98 -15.26 15.34
CA ALA A 86 13.05 -13.80 15.28
C ALA A 86 11.79 -13.20 14.65
N ARG A 87 11.21 -13.85 13.63
CA ARG A 87 9.91 -13.45 13.06
C ARG A 87 8.78 -13.56 14.09
N LYS A 88 8.76 -14.62 14.89
CA LYS A 88 7.79 -14.79 15.97
C LYS A 88 7.87 -13.63 16.96
N VAL A 89 9.08 -13.27 17.41
CA VAL A 89 9.28 -12.12 18.29
C VAL A 89 8.82 -10.81 17.63
N PHE A 90 9.17 -10.59 16.35
CA PHE A 90 8.79 -9.38 15.63
C PHE A 90 7.26 -9.22 15.48
N LEU A 91 6.53 -10.31 15.22
CA LEU A 91 5.10 -10.30 14.96
C LEU A 91 4.23 -10.39 16.23
N GLU A 92 4.71 -11.04 17.30
CA GLU A 92 3.91 -11.32 18.49
C GLU A 92 4.22 -10.41 19.69
N ASN A 93 5.37 -9.71 19.68
CA ASN A 93 5.77 -8.89 20.82
C ASN A 93 4.94 -7.59 20.89
N LYS A 94 4.14 -7.46 21.95
CA LYS A 94 3.28 -6.30 22.22
C LYS A 94 4.03 -4.98 22.44
N GLY A 95 5.33 -5.03 22.70
CA GLY A 95 6.19 -3.86 22.80
C GLY A 95 6.63 -3.28 21.45
N LEU A 96 6.29 -3.93 20.34
CA LEU A 96 6.59 -3.44 18.98
C LEU A 96 5.34 -2.82 18.36
N ALA A 97 5.49 -1.59 17.87
CA ALA A 97 4.42 -0.82 17.26
C ALA A 97 4.51 -0.84 15.72
N PHE A 98 3.60 -1.59 15.08
CA PHE A 98 3.52 -1.66 13.62
C PHE A 98 3.27 -0.28 13.00
N ALA A 99 2.34 0.50 13.57
CA ALA A 99 1.95 1.81 13.04
C ALA A 99 3.08 2.83 13.08
N GLU A 100 3.89 2.86 14.15
CA GLU A 100 5.04 3.77 14.27
C GLU A 100 6.12 3.43 13.24
N GLY A 101 6.42 2.15 13.04
CA GLY A 101 7.35 1.70 12.00
C GLY A 101 6.88 2.07 10.59
N TYR A 102 5.59 1.90 10.31
CA TYR A 102 4.99 2.24 9.02
C TYR A 102 4.95 3.75 8.77
N ALA A 103 4.69 4.56 9.81
CA ALA A 103 4.74 6.02 9.70
C ALA A 103 6.15 6.56 9.42
N ALA A 104 7.19 5.86 9.91
CA ALA A 104 8.59 6.22 9.67
C ALA A 104 9.06 5.79 8.26
N MET A 105 8.68 4.60 7.81
CA MET A 105 9.23 3.98 6.60
C MET A 105 8.33 4.07 5.36
N LEU A 106 7.00 4.18 5.53
CA LEU A 106 6.09 4.42 4.42
C LEU A 106 5.81 5.92 4.29
N GLY A 107 6.59 6.57 3.42
CA GLY A 107 6.48 8.00 3.12
C GLY A 107 5.12 8.45 2.60
N GLY A 108 4.18 7.54 2.31
CA GLY A 108 2.79 7.80 1.88
C GLY A 108 1.73 7.74 2.99
N SER A 109 2.03 7.14 4.15
CA SER A 109 1.06 6.96 5.24
C SER A 109 0.65 8.27 5.91
N PRO A 110 -0.63 8.45 6.28
CA PRO A 110 -1.05 9.54 7.15
C PRO A 110 -0.22 9.51 8.45
N LYS A 111 0.37 10.64 8.84
CA LYS A 111 1.07 10.71 10.12
C LYS A 111 0.03 10.56 11.23
N VAL A 112 0.22 9.58 12.11
CA VAL A 112 -0.44 9.59 13.42
C VAL A 112 0.10 10.81 14.15
N LYS A 113 -0.63 11.93 14.12
CA LYS A 113 -0.26 13.11 14.90
C LYS A 113 -0.41 12.74 16.38
N LYS A 114 0.71 12.62 17.10
CA LYS A 114 0.72 12.82 18.56
C LYS A 114 0.52 14.33 18.77
N GLU A 115 -0.75 14.71 18.87
CA GLU A 115 -1.33 16.03 19.22
C GLU A 115 -1.04 17.25 18.32
N ALA A 116 -2.11 17.84 17.78
CA ALA A 116 -2.42 19.28 17.85
C ALA A 116 -3.78 19.54 17.15
N HIS A 117 -4.76 19.95 17.96
CA HIS A 117 -6.07 20.51 17.62
C HIS A 117 -7.09 19.62 16.89
N ASN A 118 -7.74 18.74 17.65
CA ASN A 118 -9.18 18.50 17.47
C ASN A 118 -9.84 18.65 18.86
N PRO A 119 -10.75 19.60 19.09
CA PRO A 119 -11.27 19.93 20.44
C PRO A 119 -12.34 18.96 20.97
N PHE A 120 -12.40 17.71 20.48
CA PHE A 120 -13.30 16.69 21.00
C PHE A 120 -12.63 15.30 20.99
N SER A 121 -11.91 14.99 22.06
CA SER A 121 -11.92 13.70 22.77
C SER A 121 -10.85 13.72 23.87
N GLU A 122 -11.24 14.20 25.04
CA GLU A 122 -10.79 13.54 26.27
C GLU A 122 -11.36 12.10 26.21
N ASP A 123 -10.56 11.11 26.61
CA ASP A 123 -10.84 9.65 26.63
C ASP A 123 -10.52 8.79 25.38
N ALA A 124 -9.33 8.93 24.80
CA ALA A 124 -8.71 7.82 24.06
C ALA A 124 -7.18 7.81 24.21
N GLY A 125 -6.68 7.17 25.27
CA GLY A 125 -5.25 6.96 25.49
C GLY A 125 -4.57 6.11 24.42
N GLY A 126 -3.33 6.47 24.09
CA GLY A 126 -2.37 5.64 23.33
C GLY A 126 -2.64 5.56 21.82
N GLU A 127 -1.82 4.79 21.11
CA GLU A 127 -1.84 4.48 19.66
C GLU A 127 -3.17 3.93 19.09
N SER A 128 -4.29 4.07 19.82
CA SER A 128 -5.54 3.35 19.64
C SER A 128 -6.55 4.05 18.70
N GLY A 129 -6.51 5.37 18.52
CA GLY A 129 -7.59 6.11 17.83
C GLY A 129 -7.77 5.78 16.34
N PHE A 130 -6.81 6.18 15.49
CA PHE A 130 -6.93 5.99 14.04
C PHE A 130 -6.85 4.52 13.64
N SER A 131 -5.94 3.73 14.23
CA SER A 131 -5.80 2.31 13.89
C SER A 131 -7.04 1.50 14.27
N ALA A 132 -7.66 1.75 15.43
CA ALA A 132 -8.91 1.09 15.78
C ALA A 132 -10.07 1.58 14.89
N TYR A 133 -10.15 2.88 14.59
CA TYR A 133 -11.10 3.43 13.64
C TYR A 133 -10.96 2.75 12.26
N PHE A 134 -9.77 2.77 11.68
CA PHE A 134 -9.47 2.19 10.37
C PHE A 134 -9.83 0.70 10.32
N ASN A 135 -9.36 -0.08 11.31
CA ASN A 135 -9.66 -1.50 11.39
C ASN A 135 -11.17 -1.76 11.54
N LYS A 136 -11.86 -0.99 12.40
CA LYS A 136 -13.31 -1.13 12.59
C LYS A 136 -14.10 -0.83 11.32
N ARG A 137 -13.73 0.23 10.58
CA ARG A 137 -14.38 0.57 9.31
C ARG A 137 -14.11 -0.50 8.26
N LEU A 138 -12.85 -0.90 8.10
CA LEU A 138 -12.42 -1.89 7.11
C LEU A 138 -13.09 -3.26 7.33
N VAL A 139 -13.07 -3.78 8.57
CA VAL A 139 -13.68 -5.09 8.89
C VAL A 139 -15.18 -5.11 8.56
N ASN A 140 -15.90 -4.02 8.77
CA ASN A 140 -17.32 -3.96 8.43
C ASN A 140 -17.59 -3.94 6.92
N MET A 141 -16.69 -3.34 6.14
CA MET A 141 -16.78 -3.30 4.67
C MET A 141 -16.41 -4.63 4.03
N LEU A 142 -15.50 -5.39 4.65
CA LEU A 142 -14.99 -6.66 4.11
C LEU A 142 -15.74 -7.91 4.64
N LYS A 143 -16.90 -7.74 5.26
CA LYS A 143 -17.73 -8.89 5.68
C LYS A 143 -18.22 -9.66 4.45
N GLY A 144 -18.32 -10.99 4.56
CA GLY A 144 -18.73 -11.86 3.45
C GLY A 144 -20.06 -11.46 2.80
N ASN A 145 -21.03 -10.95 3.56
CA ASN A 145 -22.29 -10.45 2.98
C ASN A 145 -22.12 -9.19 2.12
N GLN A 146 -21.17 -8.31 2.45
CA GLN A 146 -20.84 -7.14 1.63
C GLN A 146 -20.10 -7.55 0.36
N LEU A 147 -19.13 -8.47 0.48
CA LEU A 147 -18.40 -9.01 -0.68
C LEU A 147 -19.35 -9.74 -1.64
N LYS A 148 -20.25 -10.57 -1.10
CA LYS A 148 -21.30 -11.24 -1.89
C LYS A 148 -22.19 -10.26 -2.63
N LYS A 149 -22.56 -9.16 -1.99
CA LYS A 149 -23.37 -8.10 -2.59
C LYS A 149 -22.62 -7.36 -3.70
N GLY A 150 -21.33 -7.09 -3.51
CA GLY A 150 -20.49 -6.37 -4.48
C GLY A 150 -20.03 -7.23 -5.67
N LEU A 151 -19.96 -8.56 -5.52
CA LEU A 151 -19.41 -9.46 -6.54
C LEU A 151 -19.98 -9.25 -7.95
N PRO A 152 -21.31 -9.13 -8.18
CA PRO A 152 -21.84 -8.93 -9.53
C PRO A 152 -21.26 -7.71 -10.23
N GLN A 153 -21.06 -6.61 -9.50
CA GLN A 153 -20.50 -5.37 -10.05
C GLN A 153 -19.02 -5.52 -10.36
N LEU A 154 -18.25 -6.18 -9.48
CA LEU A 154 -16.83 -6.48 -9.72
C LEU A 154 -16.64 -7.34 -10.98
N LEU A 155 -17.49 -8.35 -11.16
CA LEU A 155 -17.46 -9.20 -12.37
C LEU A 155 -17.82 -8.42 -13.63
N GLN A 156 -18.76 -7.47 -13.55
CA GLN A 156 -19.10 -6.59 -14.69
C GLN A 156 -17.94 -5.66 -15.04
N ASP A 157 -17.31 -5.04 -14.03
CA ASP A 157 -16.13 -4.19 -14.21
C ASP A 157 -14.96 -4.99 -14.83
N ALA A 158 -14.74 -6.23 -14.38
CA ALA A 158 -13.75 -7.16 -14.94
C ALA A 158 -14.05 -7.45 -16.42
N ARG A 159 -15.30 -7.80 -16.74
CA ARG A 159 -15.74 -8.11 -18.10
C ARG A 159 -15.53 -6.93 -19.03
N ALA A 160 -15.97 -5.74 -18.62
CA ALA A 160 -15.84 -4.51 -19.40
C ALA A 160 -14.36 -4.15 -19.63
N SER A 161 -13.50 -4.35 -18.62
CA SER A 161 -12.07 -4.10 -18.75
C SER A 161 -11.38 -5.09 -19.69
N LEU A 162 -11.70 -6.39 -19.58
CA LEU A 162 -11.17 -7.42 -20.48
C LEU A 162 -11.67 -7.23 -21.93
N ASP A 163 -12.92 -6.84 -22.14
CA ASP A 163 -13.45 -6.59 -23.49
C ASP A 163 -12.77 -5.38 -24.15
N LYS A 164 -12.38 -4.36 -23.38
CA LYS A 164 -11.55 -3.25 -23.89
C LYS A 164 -10.19 -3.74 -24.35
N LEU A 165 -9.54 -4.60 -23.57
CA LEU A 165 -8.23 -5.16 -23.94
C LEU A 165 -8.31 -6.00 -25.22
N VAL A 166 -9.37 -6.78 -25.40
CA VAL A 166 -9.60 -7.54 -26.64
C VAL A 166 -9.81 -6.64 -27.85
N ALA A 167 -10.37 -5.44 -27.65
CA ALA A 167 -10.56 -4.47 -28.72
C ALA A 167 -9.26 -3.70 -29.08
N GLU A 168 -8.18 -3.84 -28.32
CA GLU A 168 -6.91 -3.17 -28.61
C GLU A 168 -6.20 -3.80 -29.82
N PRO A 169 -5.73 -3.01 -30.80
CA PRO A 169 -5.14 -3.55 -32.04
C PRO A 169 -3.84 -4.34 -31.85
N THR A 170 -3.11 -4.06 -30.76
CA THR A 170 -1.77 -4.60 -30.52
C THR A 170 -1.79 -6.06 -30.07
N ASN A 171 -2.93 -6.57 -29.55
CA ASN A 171 -3.06 -7.87 -28.88
C ASN A 171 -2.00 -8.12 -27.79
N VAL A 172 -1.37 -7.06 -27.28
CA VAL A 172 -0.31 -7.08 -26.28
C VAL A 172 -0.62 -5.99 -25.29
N THR A 173 -0.58 -6.34 -24.01
CA THR A 173 -0.82 -5.42 -22.89
C THR A 173 0.25 -5.61 -21.84
N ASP A 174 0.53 -4.54 -21.09
CA ASP A 174 1.31 -4.61 -19.87
C ASP A 174 0.36 -4.88 -18.69
N PRO A 175 0.40 -6.06 -18.05
CA PRO A 175 -0.48 -6.36 -16.92
C PRO A 175 -0.24 -5.44 -15.71
N PHE A 176 0.95 -4.84 -15.59
CA PHE A 176 1.23 -3.84 -14.54
C PHE A 176 0.53 -2.50 -14.78
N ASP A 177 -0.02 -2.26 -15.97
CA ASP A 177 -0.90 -1.12 -16.24
C ASP A 177 -2.37 -1.58 -16.33
N SER A 178 -2.69 -2.53 -17.21
CA SER A 178 -4.08 -2.91 -17.52
C SER A 178 -4.80 -3.57 -16.35
N ILE A 179 -4.17 -4.57 -15.73
CA ILE A 179 -4.74 -5.28 -14.58
C ILE A 179 -4.64 -4.42 -13.33
N TYR A 180 -3.56 -3.65 -13.18
CA TYR A 180 -3.42 -2.70 -12.08
C TYR A 180 -4.57 -1.67 -12.05
N ARG A 181 -4.93 -1.09 -13.20
CA ARG A 181 -6.10 -0.19 -13.33
C ARG A 181 -7.42 -0.86 -12.99
N MET A 182 -7.60 -2.11 -13.43
CA MET A 182 -8.80 -2.91 -13.13
C MET A 182 -8.92 -3.16 -11.62
N VAL A 183 -7.82 -3.54 -10.96
CA VAL A 183 -7.77 -3.73 -9.50
C VAL A 183 -8.03 -2.42 -8.75
N PHE A 184 -7.60 -1.27 -9.29
CA PHE A 184 -7.93 0.03 -8.71
C PHE A 184 -9.43 0.31 -8.73
N GLN A 185 -10.11 -0.04 -9.82
CA GLN A 185 -11.57 0.04 -9.88
C GLN A 185 -12.22 -0.85 -8.82
N PHE A 186 -11.79 -2.11 -8.69
CA PHE A 186 -12.32 -3.05 -7.68
C PHE A 186 -12.10 -2.55 -6.26
N THR A 187 -10.93 -1.98 -5.99
CA THR A 187 -10.61 -1.40 -4.69
C THR A 187 -11.53 -0.21 -4.42
N MET A 188 -11.76 0.66 -5.41
CA MET A 188 -12.68 1.79 -5.28
C MET A 188 -14.13 1.34 -4.97
N ARG A 189 -14.62 0.28 -5.63
CA ARG A 189 -15.92 -0.33 -5.34
C ARG A 189 -16.01 -0.87 -3.90
N THR A 190 -14.94 -1.52 -3.44
CA THR A 190 -14.96 -2.32 -2.21
C THR A 190 -14.72 -1.51 -0.94
N ILE A 191 -13.94 -0.42 -1.01
CA ILE A 191 -13.59 0.38 0.17
C ILE A 191 -13.85 1.89 0.04
N ALA A 192 -14.34 2.35 -1.11
CA ALA A 192 -14.61 3.77 -1.36
C ALA A 192 -16.01 3.97 -1.95
N CYS A 193 -16.16 4.43 -3.20
CA CYS A 193 -17.47 4.75 -3.76
C CYS A 193 -17.65 4.36 -5.22
N ASN A 194 -18.93 4.16 -5.55
CA ASN A 194 -19.37 3.90 -6.90
C ASN A 194 -19.29 5.13 -7.81
N ASP A 195 -19.49 6.35 -7.29
CA ASP A 195 -19.45 7.58 -8.11
C ASP A 195 -18.11 7.75 -8.84
N ILE A 196 -17.01 7.37 -8.18
CA ILE A 196 -15.68 7.43 -8.78
C ILE A 196 -15.43 6.20 -9.66
N ALA A 197 -15.83 5.01 -9.20
CA ALA A 197 -15.62 3.76 -9.95
C ALA A 197 -16.43 3.67 -11.26
N ASP A 198 -17.57 4.37 -11.34
CA ASP A 198 -18.44 4.45 -12.53
C ASP A 198 -17.99 5.50 -13.55
N ASP A 199 -17.15 6.47 -13.17
CA ASP A 199 -16.61 7.49 -14.08
C ASP A 199 -15.13 7.20 -14.42
N PRO A 200 -14.84 6.61 -15.60
CA PRO A 200 -13.47 6.27 -15.99
C PRO A 200 -12.50 7.45 -15.94
N LYS A 201 -12.98 8.68 -16.21
CA LYS A 201 -12.13 9.88 -16.20
C LYS A 201 -11.72 10.26 -14.78
N THR A 202 -12.67 10.24 -13.84
CA THR A 202 -12.38 10.56 -12.44
C THR A 202 -11.59 9.43 -11.78
N LEU A 203 -11.91 8.16 -12.08
CA LEU A 203 -11.15 7.01 -11.61
C LEU A 203 -9.67 7.11 -12.03
N SER A 204 -9.41 7.35 -13.32
CA SER A 204 -8.04 7.47 -13.83
C SER A 204 -7.27 8.62 -13.18
N LYS A 205 -7.92 9.75 -12.92
CA LYS A 205 -7.28 10.88 -12.20
C LYS A 205 -7.00 10.54 -10.75
N CYS A 206 -7.90 9.81 -10.08
CA CYS A 206 -7.67 9.35 -8.71
C CYS A 206 -6.47 8.40 -8.65
N LEU A 207 -6.33 7.52 -9.64
CA LEU A 207 -5.17 6.63 -9.74
C LEU A 207 -3.88 7.44 -9.95
N GLU A 208 -3.86 8.40 -10.87
CA GLU A 208 -2.69 9.27 -11.09
C GLU A 208 -2.28 10.04 -9.81
N TYR A 209 -3.25 10.55 -9.05
CA TYR A 209 -2.97 11.22 -7.78
C TYR A 209 -2.44 10.23 -6.73
N PHE A 210 -3.00 9.02 -6.67
CA PHE A 210 -2.52 7.96 -5.80
C PHE A 210 -1.08 7.57 -6.12
N GLU A 211 -0.77 7.30 -7.40
CA GLU A 211 0.58 6.99 -7.88
C GLU A 211 1.57 8.12 -7.63
N THR A 212 1.13 9.38 -7.77
CA THR A 212 1.94 10.54 -7.42
C THR A 212 2.26 10.54 -5.92
N ILE A 213 1.30 10.25 -5.04
CA ILE A 213 1.55 10.17 -3.59
C ILE A 213 2.52 9.02 -3.28
N ASP A 214 2.31 7.85 -3.87
CA ASP A 214 3.18 6.68 -3.66
C ASP A 214 4.63 6.96 -4.11
N GLY A 215 4.81 7.50 -5.32
CA GLY A 215 6.12 7.86 -5.87
C GLY A 215 6.87 8.93 -5.08
N THR A 216 6.23 9.62 -4.13
CA THR A 216 6.89 10.61 -3.26
C THR A 216 7.64 9.99 -2.08
N ALA A 217 7.41 8.71 -1.78
CA ALA A 217 8.13 7.94 -0.76
C ALA A 217 9.56 7.56 -1.19
N THR A 218 10.33 8.56 -1.62
CA THR A 218 11.70 8.39 -2.09
C THR A 218 12.64 8.03 -0.94
N PRO A 219 13.79 7.37 -1.20
CA PRO A 219 14.78 7.06 -0.17
C PRO A 219 15.17 8.28 0.67
N TRP A 220 15.35 9.44 0.04
CA TRP A 220 15.68 10.69 0.72
C TRP A 220 14.57 11.18 1.66
N SER A 221 13.31 11.02 1.26
CA SER A 221 12.17 11.42 2.09
C SER A 221 12.04 10.57 3.35
N ILE A 222 12.45 9.29 3.27
CA ILE A 222 12.49 8.36 4.39
C ILE A 222 13.72 8.65 5.24
N MET A 223 14.91 8.67 4.65
CA MET A 223 16.16 8.84 5.38
C MET A 223 16.26 10.17 6.14
N TYR A 224 15.70 11.24 5.57
CA TYR A 224 15.76 12.59 6.12
C TYR A 224 14.41 13.32 5.96
N PRO A 225 13.40 12.97 6.78
CA PRO A 225 12.05 13.52 6.67
C PRO A 225 11.94 15.01 6.94
N TRP A 226 12.99 15.67 7.44
CA TRP A 226 13.04 17.12 7.65
C TRP A 226 13.41 17.89 6.36
N MET A 227 14.08 17.26 5.39
CA MET A 227 14.55 17.96 4.19
C MET A 227 13.39 18.55 3.37
N PRO A 228 13.48 19.79 2.88
CA PRO A 228 12.46 20.41 2.03
C PRO A 228 12.52 19.83 0.61
N LEU A 229 11.99 18.62 0.42
CA LEU A 229 12.01 17.91 -0.85
C LEU A 229 10.80 18.28 -1.71
N TRP A 230 11.00 18.36 -3.03
CA TRP A 230 9.92 18.54 -4.01
C TRP A 230 8.84 17.44 -3.89
N SER A 231 9.23 16.23 -3.50
CA SER A 231 8.31 15.12 -3.27
C SER A 231 7.26 15.44 -2.20
N LYS A 232 7.58 16.25 -1.18
CA LYS A 232 6.58 16.69 -0.19
C LYS A 232 5.55 17.64 -0.77
N VAL A 233 5.97 18.52 -1.67
CA VAL A 233 5.08 19.45 -2.37
C VAL A 233 4.14 18.66 -3.29
N GLN A 234 4.69 17.74 -4.09
CA GLN A 234 3.90 16.84 -4.94
C GLN A 234 2.90 16.02 -4.14
N ARG A 235 3.33 15.42 -3.02
CA ARG A 235 2.47 14.66 -2.11
C ARG A 235 1.31 15.51 -1.59
N THR A 236 1.61 16.72 -1.14
CA THR A 236 0.59 17.64 -0.58
C THR A 236 -0.40 18.07 -1.67
N ALA A 237 0.10 18.41 -2.86
CA ALA A 237 -0.73 18.82 -3.98
C ALA A 237 -1.64 17.67 -4.47
N ALA A 238 -1.10 16.46 -4.64
CA ALA A 238 -1.86 15.28 -5.04
C ALA A 238 -2.88 14.87 -3.98
N GLY A 239 -2.49 14.87 -2.69
CA GLY A 239 -3.40 14.63 -1.57
C GLY A 239 -4.54 15.63 -1.51
N ALA A 240 -4.27 16.92 -1.73
CA ALA A 240 -5.30 17.95 -1.80
C ALA A 240 -6.25 17.73 -2.99
N LYS A 241 -5.73 17.37 -4.16
CA LYS A 241 -6.57 17.05 -5.33
C LYS A 241 -7.49 15.86 -5.06
N LEU A 242 -6.96 14.79 -4.45
CA LEU A 242 -7.74 13.62 -4.07
C LEU A 242 -8.82 13.96 -3.04
N TYR A 243 -8.47 14.74 -2.00
CA TYR A 243 -9.43 15.27 -1.03
C TYR A 243 -10.56 16.03 -1.70
N MET A 244 -10.25 16.90 -2.68
CA MET A 244 -11.26 17.67 -3.40
C MET A 244 -12.18 16.78 -4.26
N VAL A 245 -11.70 15.67 -4.81
CA VAL A 245 -12.56 14.71 -5.54
C VAL A 245 -13.57 14.10 -4.57
N PHE A 246 -13.11 13.50 -3.47
CA PHE A 246 -14.01 12.88 -2.48
C PHE A 246 -14.95 13.91 -1.84
N LYS A 247 -14.46 15.11 -1.54
CA LYS A 247 -15.31 16.18 -0.98
C LYS A 247 -16.47 16.51 -1.92
N ARG A 248 -16.23 16.59 -3.25
CA ARG A 248 -17.30 16.85 -4.21
C ARG A 248 -18.35 15.74 -4.22
N VAL A 249 -17.92 14.47 -4.11
CA VAL A 249 -18.86 13.33 -4.03
C VAL A 249 -19.70 13.42 -2.75
N VAL A 250 -19.07 13.61 -1.59
CA VAL A 250 -19.77 13.72 -0.30
C VAL A 250 -20.72 14.92 -0.27
N ASP A 251 -20.25 16.11 -0.68
CA ASP A 251 -21.09 17.30 -0.78
C ASP A 251 -22.26 17.09 -1.75
N GLY A 252 -22.03 16.40 -2.87
CA GLY A 252 -23.04 16.09 -3.88
C GLY A 252 -24.15 15.19 -3.32
N ARG A 253 -23.78 14.12 -2.60
CA ARG A 253 -24.74 13.24 -1.91
C ARG A 253 -25.53 14.00 -0.85
N ASN A 254 -24.87 14.79 -0.02
CA ASN A 254 -25.53 15.56 1.03
C ASN A 254 -26.52 16.60 0.48
N LYS A 255 -26.18 17.26 -0.64
CA LYS A 255 -27.06 18.25 -1.28
C LYS A 255 -28.24 17.63 -2.02
N SER A 256 -28.02 16.51 -2.71
CA SER A 256 -29.06 15.85 -3.49
C SER A 256 -29.97 14.96 -2.65
N GLY A 257 -29.53 14.55 -1.47
CA GLY A 257 -30.22 13.55 -0.65
C GLY A 257 -30.12 12.12 -1.20
N ILE A 258 -29.40 11.92 -2.31
CA ILE A 258 -29.19 10.61 -2.92
C ILE A 258 -28.17 9.84 -2.08
N ARG A 259 -28.57 8.64 -1.66
CA ARG A 259 -27.73 7.72 -0.89
C ARG A 259 -27.09 6.71 -1.82
N GLY A 260 -25.77 6.52 -1.66
CA GLY A 260 -25.05 5.47 -2.37
C GLY A 260 -25.26 4.12 -1.71
N ASP A 261 -25.17 3.04 -2.48
CA ASP A 261 -25.13 1.67 -1.94
C ASP A 261 -23.69 1.15 -1.97
N ASP A 262 -22.82 1.81 -1.19
CA ASP A 262 -21.38 1.59 -1.20
C ASP A 262 -20.68 1.97 0.13
N PRO A 263 -19.39 1.61 0.29
CA PRO A 263 -18.64 1.85 1.52
C PRO A 263 -18.57 3.32 1.95
N LEU A 264 -18.51 4.26 1.00
CA LEU A 264 -18.50 5.69 1.31
C LEU A 264 -19.80 6.10 1.98
N GLN A 265 -20.95 5.56 1.56
CA GLN A 265 -22.21 5.84 2.25
C GLN A 265 -22.16 5.35 3.70
N TYR A 266 -21.59 4.15 3.92
CA TYR A 266 -21.40 3.65 5.28
C TYR A 266 -20.54 4.60 6.14
N LEU A 267 -19.46 5.16 5.60
CA LEU A 267 -18.66 6.15 6.36
C LEU A 267 -19.45 7.43 6.68
N ILE A 268 -20.21 7.95 5.70
CA ILE A 268 -21.09 9.11 5.89
C ILE A 268 -22.12 8.83 7.00
N ASP A 269 -22.76 7.65 6.97
CA ASP A 269 -23.77 7.25 7.94
C ASP A 269 -23.23 7.06 9.35
N GLN A 270 -21.94 6.74 9.48
CA GLN A 270 -21.25 6.65 10.76
C GLN A 270 -20.89 8.03 11.35
N GLY A 271 -21.17 9.11 10.61
CA GLY A 271 -20.85 10.49 11.02
C GLY A 271 -19.39 10.86 10.82
N ASP A 272 -18.65 10.11 9.99
CA ASP A 272 -17.24 10.40 9.73
C ASP A 272 -17.12 11.73 8.95
N ASP A 273 -16.27 12.64 9.42
CA ASP A 273 -15.99 13.88 8.71
C ASP A 273 -15.19 13.62 7.42
N ILE A 274 -15.22 14.57 6.48
CA ILE A 274 -14.56 14.41 5.18
C ILE A 274 -13.06 14.10 5.28
N THR A 275 -12.37 14.65 6.28
CA THR A 275 -10.93 14.38 6.49
C THR A 275 -10.73 12.93 6.92
N SER A 276 -11.56 12.44 7.85
CA SER A 276 -11.53 11.04 8.31
C SER A 276 -11.90 10.06 7.19
N ILE A 277 -12.88 10.40 6.35
CA ILE A 277 -13.26 9.63 5.16
C ILE A 277 -12.07 9.53 4.18
N VAL A 278 -11.50 10.67 3.79
CA VAL A 278 -10.39 10.70 2.82
C VAL A 278 -9.17 9.99 3.38
N THR A 279 -8.86 10.17 4.66
CA THR A 279 -7.74 9.50 5.32
C THR A 279 -7.94 7.99 5.35
N PHE A 280 -9.16 7.52 5.63
CA PHE A 280 -9.52 6.10 5.55
C PHE A 280 -9.33 5.56 4.12
N VAL A 281 -9.93 6.20 3.12
CA VAL A 281 -9.87 5.72 1.73
C VAL A 281 -8.44 5.69 1.21
N VAL A 282 -7.64 6.73 1.47
CA VAL A 282 -6.23 6.74 1.08
C VAL A 282 -5.45 5.60 1.75
N GLY A 283 -5.64 5.40 3.06
CA GLY A 283 -5.01 4.28 3.78
C GLY A 283 -5.43 2.92 3.22
N ALA A 284 -6.70 2.74 2.89
CA ALA A 284 -7.24 1.50 2.33
C ALA A 284 -6.75 1.25 0.90
N LEU A 285 -6.61 2.30 0.07
CA LEU A 285 -5.99 2.20 -1.25
C LEU A 285 -4.52 1.80 -1.16
N PHE A 286 -3.74 2.36 -0.22
CA PHE A 286 -2.35 1.92 0.01
C PHE A 286 -2.26 0.44 0.42
N ALA A 287 -3.17 -0.01 1.27
CA ALA A 287 -3.20 -1.40 1.72
C ALA A 287 -3.63 -2.37 0.59
N GLY A 288 -4.65 -2.01 -0.18
CA GLY A 288 -5.28 -2.88 -1.17
C GLY A 288 -4.63 -2.84 -2.55
N GLN A 289 -4.32 -1.65 -3.07
CA GLN A 289 -3.94 -1.47 -4.48
C GLN A 289 -2.52 -1.97 -4.77
N LEU A 290 -1.53 -1.54 -3.99
CA LEU A 290 -0.12 -1.85 -4.25
C LEU A 290 0.12 -3.36 -4.20
N ASN A 291 -0.45 -4.04 -3.20
CA ASN A 291 -0.24 -5.47 -3.04
C ASN A 291 -1.05 -6.28 -4.03
N SER A 292 -2.35 -6.01 -4.16
CA SER A 292 -3.25 -6.83 -5.00
C SER A 292 -2.97 -6.63 -6.48
N GLY A 293 -2.75 -5.39 -6.92
CA GLY A 293 -2.51 -5.08 -8.33
C GLY A 293 -1.19 -5.67 -8.84
N ILE A 294 -0.12 -5.54 -8.06
CA ILE A 294 1.20 -6.08 -8.42
C ILE A 294 1.19 -7.61 -8.41
N ASN A 295 0.60 -8.25 -7.41
CA ASN A 295 0.52 -9.72 -7.38
C ASN A 295 -0.38 -10.28 -8.49
N ALA A 296 -1.52 -9.64 -8.78
CA ALA A 296 -2.38 -10.06 -9.90
C ALA A 296 -1.63 -9.98 -11.24
N ALA A 297 -0.83 -8.94 -11.46
CA ALA A 297 0.02 -8.82 -12.64
C ALA A 297 1.11 -9.92 -12.68
N TYR A 298 1.81 -10.16 -11.57
CA TYR A 298 2.84 -11.20 -11.51
C TYR A 298 2.29 -12.61 -11.73
N VAL A 299 1.11 -12.94 -11.19
CA VAL A 299 0.44 -14.22 -11.46
C VAL A 299 0.29 -14.45 -12.97
N LEU A 300 -0.18 -13.44 -13.71
CA LEU A 300 -0.30 -13.54 -15.17
C LEU A 300 1.06 -13.68 -15.85
N MET A 301 2.08 -12.94 -15.40
CA MET A 301 3.43 -13.06 -15.93
C MET A 301 4.01 -14.45 -15.72
N TYR A 302 3.87 -15.03 -14.53
CA TYR A 302 4.36 -16.37 -14.23
C TYR A 302 3.63 -17.44 -15.04
N LEU A 303 2.30 -17.33 -15.17
CA LEU A 303 1.51 -18.24 -16.00
C LEU A 303 1.86 -18.11 -17.49
N ALA A 304 2.07 -16.90 -17.99
CA ALA A 304 2.51 -16.67 -19.37
C ALA A 304 3.88 -17.31 -19.67
N ASN A 305 4.77 -17.40 -18.68
CA ASN A 305 6.08 -18.04 -18.78
C ASN A 305 6.08 -19.53 -18.42
N ASN A 306 4.94 -20.11 -18.01
CA ASN A 306 4.85 -21.51 -17.63
C ASN A 306 3.59 -22.17 -18.21
N ARG A 307 3.76 -22.80 -19.38
CA ARG A 307 2.67 -23.46 -20.11
C ARG A 307 1.98 -24.56 -19.30
N TYR A 308 2.74 -25.35 -18.55
CA TYR A 308 2.20 -26.43 -17.72
C TYR A 308 1.20 -25.90 -16.69
N TRP A 309 1.56 -24.85 -15.95
CA TRP A 309 0.66 -24.25 -14.97
C TRP A 309 -0.50 -23.49 -15.62
N LEU A 310 -0.27 -22.80 -16.74
CA LEU A 310 -1.32 -22.12 -17.49
C LEU A 310 -2.42 -23.08 -17.96
N GLU A 311 -2.07 -24.22 -18.52
CA GLU A 311 -3.03 -25.22 -18.99
C GLU A 311 -3.88 -25.76 -17.83
N ARG A 312 -3.25 -26.11 -16.70
CA ARG A 312 -3.96 -26.61 -15.50
C ARG A 312 -4.90 -25.58 -14.87
N VAL A 313 -4.47 -24.32 -14.80
CA VAL A 313 -5.32 -23.24 -14.28
C VAL A 313 -6.52 -23.01 -15.22
N ARG A 314 -6.34 -23.09 -16.55
CA ARG A 314 -7.44 -22.99 -17.51
C ARG A 314 -8.43 -24.16 -17.40
N GLU A 315 -7.93 -25.36 -17.16
CA GLU A 315 -8.76 -26.54 -16.89
C GLU A 315 -9.58 -26.36 -15.61
N GLU A 316 -8.97 -25.86 -14.52
CA GLU A 316 -9.68 -25.53 -13.28
C GLU A 316 -10.81 -24.53 -13.53
N VAL A 317 -10.51 -23.40 -14.20
CA VAL A 317 -11.51 -22.36 -14.51
C VAL A 317 -12.66 -22.93 -15.33
N SER A 318 -12.37 -23.75 -16.35
CA SER A 318 -13.40 -24.40 -17.17
C SER A 318 -14.25 -25.37 -16.34
N SER A 319 -13.62 -26.20 -15.50
CA SER A 319 -14.29 -27.17 -14.63
C SER A 319 -15.22 -26.52 -13.60
N VAL A 320 -14.82 -25.38 -13.02
CA VAL A 320 -15.71 -24.60 -12.13
C VAL A 320 -16.92 -24.09 -12.92
N ALA A 321 -16.72 -23.54 -14.12
CA ALA A 321 -17.82 -23.09 -14.96
C ALA A 321 -18.77 -24.26 -15.36
N ASP A 322 -18.23 -25.45 -15.65
CA ASP A 322 -19.00 -26.68 -15.93
C ASP A 322 -19.88 -27.11 -14.76
N ARG A 323 -19.40 -26.94 -13.53
CA ARG A 323 -20.17 -27.28 -12.33
C ARG A 323 -21.29 -26.28 -12.02
N HIS A 324 -21.03 -24.98 -12.18
CA HIS A 324 -21.98 -23.92 -11.77
C HIS A 324 -22.89 -23.41 -12.90
N CYS A 325 -22.51 -23.65 -14.16
CA CYS A 325 -23.31 -23.31 -15.34
C CYS A 325 -23.03 -24.31 -16.47
N PRO A 326 -23.62 -25.52 -16.46
CA PRO A 326 -23.27 -26.61 -17.39
C PRO A 326 -23.70 -26.39 -18.85
N ASP A 327 -24.48 -25.35 -19.13
CA ASP A 327 -24.93 -25.00 -20.47
C ASP A 327 -23.75 -24.52 -21.34
N ASP A 328 -23.29 -25.38 -22.24
CA ASP A 328 -22.15 -25.18 -23.15
C ASP A 328 -22.47 -24.28 -24.35
N SER A 329 -23.77 -23.98 -24.58
CA SER A 329 -24.19 -22.98 -25.56
C SER A 329 -23.82 -21.56 -25.15
N ILE A 330 -23.55 -21.35 -23.84
CA ILE A 330 -23.15 -20.07 -23.26
C ILE A 330 -21.62 -19.98 -23.29
N SER A 331 -21.08 -18.82 -23.68
CA SER A 331 -19.63 -18.65 -23.72
C SER A 331 -19.01 -18.70 -22.31
N LEU A 332 -17.79 -19.24 -22.17
CA LEU A 332 -17.13 -19.43 -20.86
C LEU A 332 -17.12 -18.15 -20.00
N LYS A 333 -16.82 -17.00 -20.61
CA LYS A 333 -16.82 -15.69 -19.93
C LYS A 333 -18.17 -15.32 -19.32
N ASP A 334 -19.29 -15.71 -19.94
CA ASP A 334 -20.64 -15.44 -19.45
C ASP A 334 -21.09 -16.50 -18.43
N ARG A 335 -20.59 -17.74 -18.55
CA ARG A 335 -20.79 -18.80 -17.55
C ARG A 335 -20.12 -18.44 -16.23
N LEU A 336 -18.92 -17.87 -16.27
CA LEU A 336 -18.19 -17.40 -15.08
C LEU A 336 -18.92 -16.28 -14.32
N MET A 337 -19.76 -15.48 -14.99
CA MET A 337 -20.59 -14.46 -14.33
C MET A 337 -21.64 -15.04 -13.38
N ARG A 338 -21.93 -16.35 -13.49
CA ARG A 338 -22.94 -17.05 -12.69
C ARG A 338 -22.33 -17.82 -11.51
N VAL A 339 -21.01 -17.85 -11.40
CA VAL A 339 -20.31 -18.54 -10.31
C VAL A 339 -20.56 -17.79 -9.00
N PRO A 340 -21.10 -18.45 -7.96
CA PRO A 340 -21.41 -17.81 -6.69
C PRO A 340 -20.13 -17.48 -5.91
N ILE A 341 -20.21 -16.53 -4.97
CA ILE A 341 -19.05 -16.10 -4.16
C ILE A 341 -18.41 -17.28 -3.41
N GLU A 342 -19.23 -18.22 -2.94
CA GLU A 342 -18.74 -19.39 -2.21
C GLU A 342 -17.85 -20.28 -3.08
N ALA A 343 -18.12 -20.35 -4.39
CA ALA A 343 -17.28 -21.08 -5.33
C ALA A 343 -15.99 -20.32 -5.67
N TRP A 344 -16.07 -18.99 -5.82
CA TRP A 344 -14.88 -18.15 -5.97
C TRP A 344 -13.90 -18.29 -4.79
N GLU A 345 -14.41 -18.47 -3.57
CA GLU A 345 -13.59 -18.62 -2.37
C GLU A 345 -13.01 -20.05 -2.19
N ASN A 346 -13.73 -21.09 -2.63
CA ASN A 346 -13.40 -22.47 -2.24
C ASN A 346 -13.03 -23.41 -3.40
N GLU A 347 -13.28 -23.03 -4.65
CA GLU A 347 -13.20 -23.95 -5.79
C GLU A 347 -12.09 -23.62 -6.80
N PHE A 348 -11.19 -22.70 -6.46
CA PHE A 348 -10.02 -22.34 -7.28
C PHE A 348 -8.68 -22.56 -6.57
N PRO A 349 -8.38 -23.80 -6.11
CA PRO A 349 -7.14 -24.07 -5.35
C PRO A 349 -5.86 -23.84 -6.16
N LEU A 350 -5.86 -24.01 -7.49
CA LEU A 350 -4.68 -23.74 -8.32
C LEU A 350 -4.48 -22.24 -8.52
N VAL A 351 -5.54 -21.46 -8.76
CA VAL A 351 -5.43 -19.99 -8.81
C VAL A 351 -4.94 -19.44 -7.47
N ASP A 352 -5.48 -19.93 -6.34
CA ASP A 352 -5.04 -19.56 -4.99
C ASP A 352 -3.57 -19.93 -4.75
N MET A 353 -3.14 -21.12 -5.20
CA MET A 353 -1.74 -21.53 -5.14
C MET A 353 -0.83 -20.62 -5.99
N CYS A 354 -1.25 -20.23 -7.19
CA CYS A 354 -0.50 -19.28 -8.02
C CYS A 354 -0.35 -17.92 -7.34
N LEU A 355 -1.41 -17.42 -6.70
CA LEU A 355 -1.35 -16.18 -5.92
C LEU A 355 -0.40 -16.31 -4.73
N LYS A 356 -0.49 -17.40 -3.96
CA LYS A 356 0.39 -17.67 -2.81
C LYS A 356 1.85 -17.79 -3.21
N ASP A 357 2.14 -18.45 -4.33
CA ASP A 357 3.51 -18.59 -4.83
C ASP A 357 4.04 -17.25 -5.38
N SER A 358 3.19 -16.44 -6.01
CA SER A 358 3.53 -15.07 -6.39
C SER A 358 3.88 -14.19 -5.18
N ILE A 359 3.14 -14.30 -4.06
CA ILE A 359 3.42 -13.56 -2.84
C ILE A 359 4.71 -14.05 -2.15
N ARG A 360 5.06 -15.34 -2.33
CA ARG A 360 6.26 -15.95 -1.75
C ARG A 360 7.54 -15.48 -2.45
N LEU A 361 7.48 -15.27 -3.76
CA LEU A 361 8.59 -14.81 -4.61
C LEU A 361 8.81 -13.30 -4.44
#